data_AF-A0A0Q5UW52-F1
#
_entry.id   AF-A0A0Q5UW52-F1
#
_cell.length_a   1.000
_cell.length_b   1.000
_cell.length_c   1.000
_cell.angle_alpha   90.00
_cell.angle_beta   90.00
_cell.angle_gamma   90.00
#
_symmetry.space_group_name_H-M   'P 1'
#
loop_
_entity.id
_entity.type
_entity.pdbx_description
1 polymer ?
#
loop_
_entity_poly.entity_id
_entity_poly.type
_entity_poly.pdbx_seq_one_letter_code
_entity_poly.pdbx_strand_id
1 'polypeptide(L)'
;MSLFLKNYSIGKEDDTFRVAFQIPINCEYTTFVDPYDVNIIAVTLKPYEKDPSTEFVEYYEYFSCIENVINVDFELPDGNSGGIGDGDPVTKKPRLRIDDLKMD
;
A
#
# COMPACT_ATOMS: atom_id res chain seq x y z
N MET A 1 -8.29 8.14 -9.12
CA MET A 1 -7.06 8.41 -8.36
C MET A 1 -7.43 8.34 -6.89
N SER A 2 -6.66 7.66 -6.04
CA SER A 2 -7.07 7.43 -4.65
C SER A 2 -7.09 8.73 -3.84
N LEU A 3 -8.06 8.86 -2.94
CA LEU A 3 -8.12 9.92 -1.93
C LEU A 3 -7.29 9.58 -0.67
N PHE A 4 -6.88 8.33 -0.53
CA PHE A 4 -6.23 7.79 0.67
C PHE A 4 -4.74 7.54 0.50
N LEU A 5 -4.23 7.57 -0.74
CA LEU A 5 -2.82 7.36 -1.03
C LEU A 5 -2.35 8.37 -2.08
N LYS A 6 -1.32 9.14 -1.72
CA LYS A 6 -0.49 9.89 -2.65
C LYS A 6 0.93 9.34 -2.61
N ASN A 7 1.68 9.53 -3.70
CA ASN A 7 3.12 9.34 -3.82
C ASN A 7 3.68 8.17 -2.99
N TYR A 8 3.95 7.04 -3.64
CA TYR A 8 4.66 5.95 -3.01
C TYR A 8 5.89 5.58 -3.81
N SER A 9 6.93 5.11 -3.13
CA SER A 9 8.19 4.70 -3.74
C SER A 9 8.79 3.54 -2.95
N ILE A 10 9.62 2.76 -3.65
CA ILE A 10 10.33 1.63 -3.08
C ILE A 10 11.82 1.87 -3.34
N GLY A 11 12.62 1.83 -2.28
CA GLY A 11 14.08 1.87 -2.32
C GLY A 11 14.65 0.59 -1.74
N LYS A 12 15.74 0.07 -2.33
CA LYS A 12 16.50 -1.03 -1.73
C LYS A 12 17.50 -0.44 -0.72
N GLU A 13 17.48 -0.93 0.51
CA GLU A 13 18.44 -0.59 1.56
C GLU A 13 19.01 -1.89 2.14
N ASP A 14 20.23 -2.25 1.70
CA ASP A 14 20.93 -3.49 2.03
C ASP A 14 20.09 -4.76 1.77
N ASP A 15 19.71 -5.47 2.83
CA ASP A 15 18.90 -6.71 2.82
C ASP A 15 17.39 -6.44 2.97
N THR A 16 16.99 -5.16 2.99
CA THR A 16 15.60 -4.72 3.14
C THR A 16 15.18 -3.80 2.00
N PHE A 17 13.86 -3.67 1.83
CA PHE A 17 13.28 -2.66 0.99
C PHE A 17 12.52 -1.66 1.85
N ARG A 18 12.83 -0.38 1.65
CA ARG A 18 12.12 0.74 2.24
C ARG A 18 10.98 1.15 1.32
N VAL A 19 9.78 1.17 1.85
CA VAL A 19 8.58 1.68 1.19
C VAL A 19 8.24 3.03 1.79
N ALA A 20 8.31 4.09 1.00
CA ALA A 20 7.81 5.41 1.37
C ALA A 20 6.41 5.60 0.79
N PHE A 21 5.48 6.16 1.55
CA PHE A 21 4.12 6.42 1.08
C PHE A 21 3.46 7.56 1.85
N GLN A 22 2.49 8.24 1.23
CA GLN A 22 1.79 9.36 1.85
C GLN A 22 0.29 9.07 1.99
N ILE A 23 -0.24 9.19 3.21
CA ILE A 23 -1.68 9.07 3.50
C ILE A 23 -2.20 10.36 4.18
N PRO A 24 -3.51 10.61 4.19
CA PRO A 24 -4.08 11.77 4.88
C PRO A 24 -3.76 11.79 6.38
N ILE A 25 -3.56 12.98 6.96
CA ILE A 25 -3.20 13.12 8.40
C ILE A 25 -4.23 12.55 9.38
N ASN A 26 -5.49 12.45 8.94
CA ASN A 26 -6.60 11.90 9.72
C ASN A 26 -6.86 10.41 9.40
N CYS A 27 -5.95 9.76 8.67
CA CYS A 27 -5.91 8.32 8.49
C CYS A 27 -4.86 7.69 9.41
N GLU A 28 -4.99 6.39 9.61
CA GLU A 28 -3.98 5.53 10.21
C GLU A 28 -3.74 4.33 9.30
N TYR A 29 -2.65 3.60 9.53
CA TYR A 29 -2.35 2.40 8.77
C TYR A 29 -1.87 1.26 9.67
N THR A 30 -1.99 0.05 9.15
CA THR A 30 -1.45 -1.17 9.75
C THR A 30 -0.70 -1.96 8.69
N THR A 31 0.23 -2.80 9.13
CA THR A 31 1.00 -3.67 8.24
C THR A 31 0.85 -5.14 8.64
N PHE A 32 0.79 -6.02 7.64
CA PHE A 32 0.81 -7.47 7.84
C PHE A 32 1.29 -8.18 6.57
N VAL A 33 1.76 -9.42 6.70
CA VAL A 33 2.08 -10.28 5.55
C VAL A 33 0.91 -11.22 5.33
N ASP A 34 0.41 -11.29 4.10
CA ASP A 34 -0.66 -12.21 3.74
C ASP A 34 -0.14 -13.65 3.54
N PRO A 35 -1.03 -14.66 3.38
CA PRO A 35 -0.60 -16.05 3.14
C PRO A 35 0.14 -16.30 1.81
N TYR A 36 0.27 -15.29 0.95
CA TYR A 36 0.92 -15.34 -0.35
C TYR A 36 2.21 -14.51 -0.37
N ASP A 37 2.79 -14.21 0.80
CA ASP A 37 4.04 -13.48 0.95
C ASP A 37 3.99 -12.05 0.39
N VAL A 38 2.82 -11.41 0.47
CA VAL A 38 2.61 -10.01 0.11
C VAL A 38 2.56 -9.14 1.38
N ASN A 39 3.38 -8.09 1.41
CA ASN A 39 3.34 -7.08 2.47
C ASN A 39 2.16 -6.15 2.24
N ILE A 40 1.16 -6.20 3.11
CA ILE A 40 -0.04 -5.36 3.03
C ILE A 40 0.15 -4.13 3.90
N ILE A 41 -0.12 -2.95 3.33
CA ILE A 41 -0.28 -1.69 4.05
C ILE A 41 -1.77 -1.32 3.97
N ALA A 42 -2.49 -1.49 5.08
CA ALA A 42 -3.92 -1.21 5.15
C ALA A 42 -4.19 0.14 5.79
N VAL A 43 -4.80 1.06 5.02
CA VAL A 43 -5.11 2.44 5.42
C VAL A 43 -6.57 2.53 5.83
N THR A 44 -6.83 3.18 6.96
CA THR A 44 -8.19 3.41 7.47
C THR A 44 -8.35 4.84 7.96
N LEU A 45 -9.58 5.35 7.96
CA LEU A 45 -9.90 6.60 8.65
C LEU A 45 -9.77 6.40 10.16
N LYS A 46 -9.20 7.39 10.85
CA LYS A 46 -9.23 7.40 12.32
C LYS A 46 -10.68 7.41 12.81
N PRO A 47 -10.93 6.93 14.04
CA PRO A 47 -12.27 6.96 14.62
C PRO A 47 -12.92 8.35 14.52
N TYR A 48 -14.20 8.37 14.16
CA TYR A 48 -15.04 9.58 14.03
C TYR A 48 -14.74 10.49 12.83
N GLU A 49 -13.72 10.20 12.04
CA GLU A 49 -13.48 10.89 10.77
C GLU A 49 -14.42 10.37 9.67
N LYS A 50 -14.88 11.25 8.78
CA LYS A 50 -15.80 10.90 7.69
C LYS A 50 -15.13 10.87 6.33
N ASP A 51 -14.24 11.81 6.09
CA ASP A 51 -13.59 12.04 4.80
C ASP A 51 -12.07 12.17 5.02
N PRO A 52 -11.24 11.72 4.06
CA PRO A 52 -9.79 11.90 4.16
C PRO A 52 -9.43 13.39 4.08
N SER A 53 -8.48 13.80 4.91
CA SER A 53 -7.91 15.15 4.85
C SER A 53 -7.23 15.43 3.51
N THR A 54 -7.25 16.70 3.09
CA THR A 54 -6.46 17.16 1.94
C THR A 54 -4.97 17.24 2.24
N GLU A 55 -4.60 17.27 3.53
CA GLU A 55 -3.23 17.28 4.02
C GLU A 55 -2.73 15.84 4.21
N PHE A 56 -1.51 15.58 3.72
CA PHE A 56 -0.90 14.26 3.70
C PHE A 56 0.38 14.26 4.53
N VAL A 57 0.65 13.12 5.15
CA VAL A 57 1.87 12.86 5.91
C VAL A 57 2.57 11.65 5.31
N GLU A 58 3.89 11.69 5.32
CA GLU A 58 4.77 10.65 4.77
C GLU A 58 5.17 9.64 5.86
N TYR A 59 5.12 8.37 5.49
CA TYR A 59 5.53 7.24 6.31
C TYR A 59 6.56 6.38 5.59
N TYR A 60 7.35 5.65 6.38
CA TYR A 60 8.37 4.73 5.90
C TYR A 60 8.21 3.38 6.58
N GLU A 61 8.13 2.34 5.78
CA GLU A 61 8.09 0.96 6.24
C GLU A 61 9.22 0.14 5.63
N TYR A 62 9.71 -0.83 6.40
CA TYR A 62 10.85 -1.65 6.03
C TYR A 62 10.43 -3.10 6.00
N PHE A 63 10.55 -3.72 4.83
CA PHE A 63 10.20 -5.12 4.64
C PHE A 63 11.41 -5.93 4.21
N SER A 64 11.51 -7.16 4.69
CA SER A 64 12.51 -8.12 4.25
C SER A 64 12.18 -8.64 2.84
N CYS A 65 13.23 -9.00 2.11
CA CYS A 65 13.09 -9.60 0.79
C CYS A 65 12.63 -11.05 0.89
N ILE A 66 11.81 -11.50 -0.06
CA ILE A 66 11.53 -12.92 -0.30
C ILE A 66 12.02 -13.22 -1.72
N GLU A 67 13.05 -14.06 -1.82
CA GLU A 67 13.73 -14.37 -3.10
C GLU A 67 14.23 -13.12 -3.86
N ASN A 68 14.74 -12.11 -3.14
CA ASN A 68 15.16 -10.79 -3.66
C ASN A 68 14.04 -9.93 -4.25
N VAL A 69 12.79 -10.32 -4.09
CA VAL A 69 11.61 -9.57 -4.52
C VAL A 69 10.86 -9.06 -3.29
N ILE A 70 10.24 -7.88 -3.42
CA ILE A 70 9.24 -7.39 -2.48
C ILE A 70 7.91 -7.25 -3.22
N ASN A 71 6.86 -7.85 -2.65
CA ASN A 71 5.48 -7.58 -3.05
C ASN A 71 4.84 -6.68 -1.98
N VAL A 72 4.26 -5.57 -2.41
CA VAL A 72 3.58 -4.61 -1.52
C VAL A 72 2.22 -4.24 -2.10
N ASP A 73 1.18 -4.36 -1.29
CA ASP A 73 -0.19 -4.04 -1.67
C ASP A 73 -0.81 -3.03 -0.67
N PHE A 74 -1.52 -2.03 -1.19
CA PHE A 74 -2.21 -1.03 -0.37
C PHE A 74 -3.71 -1.32 -0.27
N GLU A 75 -4.24 -1.65 0.92
CA GLU A 75 -5.69 -1.67 1.16
C GLU A 75 -6.18 -0.27 1.45
N LEU A 76 -7.01 0.28 0.56
CA LEU A 76 -7.48 1.66 0.63
C LEU A 76 -9.01 1.69 0.76
N PRO A 77 -9.59 2.56 1.60
CA PRO A 77 -11.04 2.62 1.82
C PRO A 77 -11.86 2.96 0.56
N ASP A 78 -11.26 3.65 -0.41
CA ASP A 78 -11.91 4.01 -1.67
C ASP A 78 -11.86 2.91 -2.74
N GLY A 79 -10.99 1.90 -2.56
CA GLY A 79 -10.88 0.73 -3.42
C GLY A 79 -12.09 -0.22 -3.36
N ASN A 80 -12.96 -0.03 -2.36
CA ASN A 80 -14.17 -0.84 -2.15
C ASN A 80 -15.43 -0.30 -2.85
N SER A 81 -15.25 0.69 -3.73
CA SER A 81 -16.35 1.32 -4.49
C SER A 81 -16.72 0.49 -5.73
N GLY A 82 -17.24 -0.72 -5.53
CA GLY A 82 -17.68 -1.58 -6.63
C GLY A 82 -18.36 -2.88 -6.24
N GLY A 83 -19.69 -2.84 -6.05
CA GLY A 83 -20.58 -3.96 -6.36
C GLY A 83 -21.24 -4.69 -5.20
N ILE A 84 -22.48 -4.32 -4.89
CA ILE A 84 -23.50 -5.32 -4.56
C ILE A 84 -23.71 -6.12 -5.85
N GLY A 85 -23.12 -7.31 -5.96
CA GLY A 85 -23.25 -8.17 -7.13
C GLY A 85 -22.44 -9.45 -6.95
N ASP A 86 -23.11 -10.58 -7.07
CA ASP A 86 -22.55 -11.93 -6.97
C ASP A 86 -21.23 -12.11 -7.75
N GLY A 87 -20.25 -12.73 -7.10
CA GLY A 87 -19.09 -13.33 -7.76
C GLY A 87 -17.84 -12.46 -7.78
N ASP A 88 -16.87 -12.85 -6.95
CA ASP A 88 -15.46 -12.49 -7.00
C ASP A 88 -14.94 -12.27 -8.45
N PRO A 89 -14.13 -11.23 -8.69
CA PRO A 89 -12.73 -11.35 -8.30
C PRO A 89 -12.20 -10.07 -7.65
N VAL A 90 -11.58 -10.25 -6.48
CA VAL A 90 -10.42 -9.50 -5.94
C VAL A 90 -9.99 -8.40 -6.90
N THR A 91 -10.35 -7.15 -6.59
CA THR A 91 -9.83 -5.96 -7.24
C THR A 91 -8.32 -5.95 -7.06
N LYS A 92 -7.61 -6.62 -7.98
CA LYS A 92 -6.16 -6.71 -8.00
C LYS A 92 -5.62 -5.29 -8.14
N LYS A 93 -5.08 -4.81 -7.03
CA LYS A 93 -4.33 -3.56 -6.88
C LYS A 93 -3.17 -3.53 -7.89
N PRO A 94 -2.63 -2.33 -8.17
CA PRO A 94 -1.45 -2.20 -9.02
C PRO A 94 -0.30 -3.08 -8.51
N ARG A 95 0.01 -4.14 -9.26
CA ARG A 95 1.18 -4.99 -9.03
C ARG A 95 2.40 -4.30 -9.63
N LEU A 96 3.29 -3.78 -8.79
CA LEU A 96 4.63 -3.44 -9.25
C LEU A 96 5.49 -4.69 -9.30
N ARG A 97 5.99 -5.02 -10.50
CA ARG A 97 7.04 -6.02 -10.69
C ARG A 97 8.36 -5.29 -10.92
N ILE A 98 9.35 -5.62 -10.11
CA ILE A 98 10.70 -5.04 -10.14
C ILE A 98 11.57 -5.76 -11.19
N ASP A 99 11.06 -5.98 -12.40
CA ASP A 99 11.92 -6.40 -13.53
C ASP A 99 12.49 -5.19 -14.30
N ASP A 100 12.00 -3.97 -14.02
CA ASP A 100 12.36 -2.73 -14.73
C ASP A 100 13.43 -1.87 -14.03
N LEU A 101 13.86 -2.23 -12.82
CA LEU A 101 14.99 -1.57 -12.16
C LEU A 101 16.30 -2.13 -12.74
N LYS A 102 16.70 -1.60 -13.90
CA LYS A 102 18.10 -1.72 -14.34
C LYS A 102 18.98 -1.09 -13.27
N MET A 103 19.71 -1.94 -12.54
CA MET A 103 20.86 -1.53 -11.74
C MET A 103 22.00 -1.30 -12.73
N ASP A 104 22.42 -0.04 -12.89
CA ASP A 104 23.76 0.28 -13.39
C ASP A 104 24.79 0.14 -12.25
#